data_AF-A0AAU1EH81-F1
#
_entry.id   AF-A0AAU1EH81-F1
#
_cell.length_a   1.000
_cell.length_b   1.000
_cell.length_c   1.000
_cell.angle_alpha   90.00
_cell.angle_beta   90.00
_cell.angle_gamma   90.00
#
_symmetry.space_group_name_H-M   'P 1'
#
loop_
_entity.id
_entity.type
_entity.pdbx_description
1 polymer ?
#
loop_
_entity_poly.entity_id
_entity_poly.type
_entity_poly.pdbx_seq_one_letter_code
_entity_poly.pdbx_strand_id
1 'polypeptide(L)' 'MKPTKHRYSLTWTDPDGVPQAAAGHYDKRAATKRRRALKSVGCTRVEVVVVEPGELPEPAL' A
#
# COMPACT_ATOMS: atom_id res chain seq x y z
N MET A 1 19.60 -18.24 7.54
CA MET A 1 18.91 -16.93 7.56
C MET A 1 17.89 -16.89 6.43
N LYS A 2 16.59 -16.80 6.72
CA LYS A 2 15.60 -16.45 5.68
C LYS A 2 15.85 -14.99 5.30
N PRO A 3 15.87 -14.60 4.02
CA PRO A 3 15.97 -13.19 3.69
C PRO A 3 14.70 -12.50 4.19
N THR A 4 14.82 -11.64 5.19
CA THR A 4 13.79 -10.69 5.61
C THR A 4 13.63 -9.64 4.52
N LYS A 5 13.03 -10.03 3.40
CA LYS A 5 12.55 -9.07 2.40
C LYS A 5 11.32 -8.41 3.01
N HIS A 6 11.50 -7.18 3.50
CA HIS A 6 10.38 -6.32 3.87
C HIS A 6 9.36 -6.32 2.74
N ARG A 7 8.11 -6.63 3.09
CA ARG A 7 6.99 -6.50 2.17
C ARG A 7 6.34 -5.16 2.42
N TYR A 8 5.88 -4.57 1.34
CA TYR A 8 5.21 -3.29 1.37
C TYR A 8 3.76 -3.51 0.98
N SER A 9 2.89 -2.77 1.64
CA SER A 9 1.51 -2.61 1.25
C SER A 9 1.18 -1.14 1.06
N LEU A 10 -0.04 -0.86 0.58
CA LEU A 10 -0.56 0.48 0.41
C LEU A 10 -1.91 0.62 1.09
N THR A 11 -2.12 1.77 1.69
CA THR A 11 -3.44 2.27 2.07
C THR A 11 -3.72 3.53 1.26
N TRP A 12 -4.97 3.78 0.92
CA TRP A 12 -5.38 4.99 0.23
C TRP A 12 -6.86 5.27 0.44
N THR A 13 -7.30 6.46 0.06
CA THR A 13 -8.70 6.82 -0.04
C THR A 13 -9.05 7.02 -1.50
N ASP A 14 -10.07 6.32 -1.97
CA ASP A 14 -10.58 6.46 -3.33
C ASP A 14 -11.16 7.88 -3.57
N PRO A 15 -11.32 8.32 -4.83
CA PRO A 15 -11.84 9.66 -5.14
C PRO A 15 -13.25 9.93 -4.58
N ASP A 16 -14.01 8.87 -4.31
CA ASP A 16 -15.35 8.90 -3.68
C ASP A 16 -15.29 8.99 -2.15
N GLY A 17 -14.09 8.99 -1.56
CA GLY A 17 -13.87 9.09 -0.12
C GLY A 17 -13.75 7.75 0.59
N VAL A 18 -13.77 6.61 -0.11
CA VAL A 18 -13.74 5.28 0.53
C VAL A 18 -12.30 4.87 0.87
N PRO A 19 -11.99 4.54 2.14
CA PRO A 19 -10.69 3.98 2.51
C PRO A 19 -10.48 2.57 1.97
N GLN A 20 -9.29 2.31 1.45
CA GLN A 20 -8.87 1.04 0.87
C GLN A 20 -7.49 0.64 1.37
N ALA A 21 -7.23 -0.66 1.31
CA ALA A 21 -5.93 -1.25 1.58
C ALA A 21 -5.61 -2.35 0.55
N ALA A 22 -4.34 -2.49 0.21
CA ALA A 22 -3.83 -3.64 -0.52
C ALA A 22 -3.31 -4.70 0.47
N ALA A 23 -3.23 -5.95 0.03
CA ALA A 23 -2.51 -6.98 0.75
C ALA A 23 -0.99 -6.86 0.55
N GLY A 24 -0.21 -7.20 1.58
CA GLY A 24 1.25 -7.11 1.60
C GLY A 24 1.99 -8.02 0.61
N HIS A 25 2.09 -7.61 -0.64
CA HIS A 25 2.78 -8.36 -1.71
C HIS A 25 3.82 -7.56 -2.49
N TYR A 26 3.98 -6.26 -2.23
CA TYR A 26 4.88 -5.43 -3.03
C TYR A 26 6.31 -5.48 -2.50
N ASP A 27 7.28 -5.47 -3.42
CA ASP A 27 8.59 -4.89 -3.13
C ASP A 27 8.50 -3.36 -3.11
N LYS A 28 9.55 -2.69 -2.62
CA LYS A 28 9.58 -1.23 -2.47
C LYS A 28 9.34 -0.47 -3.79
N ARG A 29 9.87 -0.99 -4.90
CA ARG A 29 9.79 -0.34 -6.22
C ARG A 29 8.37 -0.46 -6.77
N ALA A 30 7.78 -1.64 -6.67
CA ALA A 30 6.41 -1.90 -7.06
C ALA A 30 5.42 -1.07 -6.22
N ALA A 31 5.63 -0.97 -4.90
CA ALA A 31 4.81 -0.14 -4.03
C ALA A 31 4.89 1.35 -4.41
N THR A 32 6.10 1.86 -4.70
CA THR A 32 6.27 3.24 -5.16
C THR A 32 5.60 3.49 -6.51
N LYS A 33 5.69 2.55 -7.46
CA LYS A 33 5.00 2.64 -8.75
C LYS A 33 3.48 2.68 -8.56
N ARG A 34 2.93 1.80 -7.72
CA ARG A 34 1.49 1.74 -7.41
C ARG A 34 1.02 3.03 -6.74
N ARG A 35 1.78 3.58 -5.80
CA ARG A 35 1.49 4.87 -5.16
C ARG A 35 1.32 6.00 -6.19
N ARG A 36 2.22 6.07 -7.18
CA ARG A 36 2.13 7.07 -8.25
C ARG A 36 0.88 6.88 -9.11
N ALA A 37 0.56 5.63 -9.45
CA ALA A 37 -0.64 5.31 -10.22
C ALA A 37 -1.93 5.68 -9.48
N LEU A 38 -2.02 5.41 -8.17
CA LEU A 38 -3.16 5.80 -7.33
C LEU A 38 -3.32 7.33 -7.28
N LYS A 39 -2.23 8.07 -7.10
CA LYS A 39 -2.28 9.53 -7.13
C LYS A 39 -2.72 10.08 -8.50
N SER A 40 -2.33 9.44 -9.61
CA SER A 40 -2.73 9.89 -10.95
C SER A 40 -4.22 9.69 -11.27
N VAL A 41 -4.91 8.80 -10.55
CA VAL A 41 -6.36 8.56 -10.73
C VAL A 41 -7.21 9.30 -9.68
N GLY A 42 -6.59 10.18 -8.89
CA GLY A 42 -7.29 11.01 -7.91
C GLY A 42 -7.43 10.42 -6.51
N CYS A 43 -6.82 9.26 -6.22
CA CYS A 43 -6.81 8.72 -4.86
C CYS A 43 -5.99 9.64 -3.94
N THR A 44 -6.49 9.82 -2.71
CA THR A 44 -5.87 10.64 -1.67
C THR A 44 -5.37 9.75 -0.52
N ARG A 45 -4.72 10.35 0.49
CA ARG A 45 -4.13 9.64 1.66
C ARG A 45 -3.33 8.38 1.29
N VAL A 46 -2.62 8.41 0.16
CA VAL A 46 -1.91 7.24 -0.37
C VAL A 46 -0.59 7.02 0.37
N GLU A 47 -0.55 6.00 1.23
CA GLU A 47 0.61 5.65 2.04
C GLU A 47 1.21 4.30 1.62
N VAL A 48 2.50 4.14 1.87
CA VAL A 48 3.21 2.86 1.69
C VAL A 48 3.66 2.41 3.06
N VAL A 49 3.11 1.29 3.51
CA VAL A 49 3.37 0.72 4.83
C VAL A 49 4.23 -0.53 4.69
N VAL A 50 5.15 -0.73 5.63
CA VAL A 50 5.88 -1.99 5.75
C VAL A 50 4.99 -2.95 6.51
N VAL A 51 4.84 -4.17 6.01
CA VAL A 51 4.00 -5.20 6.61
C VAL A 51 4.75 -6.51 6.69
N GLU A 52 4.42 -7.32 7.70
CA GLU A 52 4.92 -8.68 7.77
C GLU A 52 4.24 -9.56 6.69
N PRO A 53 4.91 -10.64 6.25
CA PRO A 53 4.31 -11.62 5.36
C PRO A 53 2.96 -12.17 5.89
N GLY A 54 1.87 -11.87 5.20
CA GLY A 54 0.53 -12.36 5.55
C GLY A 54 -0.34 -11.38 6.35
N GLU A 55 0.21 -10.20 6.66
CA GLU A 55 -0.53 -9.13 7.33
C GLU A 55 -1.25 -8.22 6.31
N LEU A 56 -2.49 -7.86 6.63
CA LEU A 56 -3.29 -6.87 5.92
C LEU A 56 -3.27 -5.58 6.75
N PRO A 57 -2.77 -4.46 6.22
CA PRO A 57 -2.83 -3.20 6.95
C PRO A 57 -4.27 -2.70 7.00
N GLU A 58 -4.66 -2.13 8.14
CA GLU A 58 -5.93 -1.42 8.25
C GLU A 58 -5.86 -0.10 7.46
N PRO A 59 -6.89 0.24 6.66
CA PRO A 59 -6.97 1.54 6.02
C PRO A 59 -6.99 2.65 7.09
N ALA A 60 -6.26 3.74 6.86
CA ALA A 60 -6.35 4.91 7.72
C ALA A 60 -7.75 5.54 7.58
N LEU A 61 -8.54 5.51 8.66
CA LEU A 61 -9.82 6.20 8.79
C LEU A 61 -9.64 7.72 8.71
#